data_AF-A0A1M7JY13-F1
#
_entry.id   AF-A0A1M7JY13-F1
#
_cell.length_a   1.000
_cell.length_b   1.000
_cell.length_c   1.000
_cell.angle_alpha   90.00
_cell.angle_beta   90.00
_cell.angle_gamma   90.00
#
_symmetry.space_group_name_H-M   'P 1'
#
loop_
_entity.id
_entity.type
_entity.pdbx_description
1 polymer ?
#
loop_
_entity_poly.entity_id
_entity_poly.type
_entity_poly.pdbx_seq_one_letter_code
_entity_poly.pdbx_strand_id
1 'polypeptide(L)' 'MDSQAREAREALIAVLSTAASMGIDIDQLCHLSAEELSCEDVREDVKPYVAGAIYQLAICMNYVIDPG' A
#
# COMPACT_ATOMS: atom_id res chain seq x y z
N MET A 1 6.07 -17.66 -14.38
CA MET A 1 5.24 -16.71 -13.61
C MET A 1 5.81 -16.40 -12.23
N ASP A 2 6.88 -17.07 -11.77
CA ASP A 2 7.40 -16.88 -10.40
C ASP A 2 8.32 -15.66 -10.18
N SER A 3 9.00 -15.15 -11.20
CA SER A 3 9.94 -14.02 -11.02
C SER A 3 9.22 -12.74 -10.59
N GLN A 4 8.12 -12.42 -11.27
CA GLN A 4 7.39 -11.18 -11.04
C GLN A 4 6.70 -11.17 -9.67
N ALA A 5 6.16 -12.32 -9.24
CA ALA A 5 5.60 -12.48 -7.90
C ALA A 5 6.69 -12.36 -6.81
N ARG A 6 7.89 -12.92 -7.05
CA ARG A 6 9.03 -12.79 -6.14
C ARG A 6 9.52 -11.35 -6.04
N GLU A 7 9.67 -10.67 -7.17
CA GLU A 7 10.09 -9.26 -7.23
C GLU A 7 9.07 -8.36 -6.50
N ALA A 8 7.78 -8.57 -6.73
CA ALA A 8 6.72 -7.84 -6.01
C ALA A 8 6.79 -8.08 -4.49
N ARG A 9 7.05 -9.32 -4.08
CA ARG A 9 7.23 -9.66 -2.65
C ARG A 9 8.46 -8.98 -2.05
N GLU A 10 9.59 -9.00 -2.74
CA GLU A 10 10.82 -8.35 -2.27
C GLU A 10 10.65 -6.83 -2.17
N ALA A 11 10.02 -6.21 -3.17
CA ALA A 11 9.69 -4.79 -3.14
C ALA A 11 8.76 -4.45 -1.97
N LEU A 12 7.72 -5.26 -1.73
CA LEU A 12 6.82 -5.07 -0.60
C LEU A 12 7.55 -5.20 0.74
N ILE A 13 8.42 -6.20 0.90
CA ILE A 13 9.24 -6.36 2.11
C ILE A 13 10.11 -5.13 2.33
N ALA A 14 10.75 -4.60 1.28
CA ALA A 14 11.55 -3.40 1.38
C ALA A 14 10.72 -2.20 1.87
N VAL A 15 9.57 -1.94 1.26
CA VAL A 15 8.65 -0.85 1.67
C VAL A 15 8.22 -0.99 3.12
N LEU A 16 7.76 -2.17 3.52
CA LEU A 16 7.30 -2.44 4.88
C LEU A 16 8.44 -2.33 5.90
N SER A 17 9.62 -2.83 5.57
CA SER A 17 10.80 -2.75 6.44
C SER A 17 11.26 -1.30 6.61
N THR A 18 11.21 -0.50 5.53
CA THR A 18 11.51 0.93 5.60
C THR A 18 10.50 1.67 6.48
N ALA A 19 9.20 1.46 6.29
CA ALA A 19 8.16 2.05 7.14
C ALA A 19 8.38 1.67 8.62
N ALA A 20 8.59 0.39 8.92
CA ALA A 20 8.86 -0.09 10.27
C ALA A 20 10.13 0.54 10.87
N SER A 21 11.18 0.72 10.08
CA SER A 21 12.42 1.38 10.55
C SER A 21 12.23 2.86 10.91
N MET A 22 11.18 3.49 10.37
CA MET A 22 10.77 4.86 10.69
C MET A 22 9.75 4.91 11.83
N GLY A 23 9.38 3.77 12.41
CA GLY A 23 8.35 3.69 13.45
C GLY A 23 6.92 3.85 12.92
N ILE A 24 6.70 3.63 11.62
CA ILE A 24 5.39 3.68 10.98
C ILE A 24 4.83 2.25 10.97
N ASP A 25 3.71 2.04 11.66
CA ASP A 25 3.00 0.78 11.58
C ASP A 25 2.21 0.65 10.26
N ILE A 26 1.76 -0.57 9.97
CA ILE A 26 1.07 -0.89 8.72
C ILE A 26 -0.26 -0.14 8.57
N ASP A 27 -0.96 0.12 9.67
CA ASP A 27 -2.22 0.86 9.63
C ASP A 27 -1.97 2.32 9.24
N GLN A 28 -0.97 2.95 9.86
CA GLN A 28 -0.54 4.30 9.54
C GLN A 28 0.00 4.39 8.11
N LEU A 29 0.79 3.42 7.65
CA LEU A 29 1.30 3.38 6.28
C LEU A 29 0.16 3.33 5.25
N CYS A 30 -0.87 2.52 5.50
CA CYS A 30 -2.03 2.41 4.62
C CYS A 30 -2.86 3.71 4.59
N HIS A 31 -3.06 4.36 5.74
CA HIS A 31 -3.74 5.67 5.80
C HIS A 31 -2.96 6.74 5.00
N LEU A 32 -1.65 6.87 5.24
CA LEU A 32 -0.80 7.83 4.52
C LEU A 32 -0.80 7.56 3.01
N SER A 33 -0.75 6.29 2.60
CA SER A 33 -0.83 5.91 1.18
C SER A 33 -2.17 6.29 0.56
N ALA A 34 -3.28 6.11 1.28
CA ALA A 34 -4.60 6.49 0.80
C ALA A 34 -4.78 8.02 0.69
N GLU A 35 -4.22 8.78 1.64
CA GLU A 35 -4.17 10.24 1.57
C GLU A 35 -3.36 10.73 0.37
N GLU A 36 -2.17 10.16 0.14
CA GLU A 36 -1.32 10.50 -1.01
C GLU A 36 -2.01 10.19 -2.35
N LEU A 37 -2.69 9.04 -2.44
CA LEU A 37 -3.49 8.66 -3.61
C LEU A 37 -4.71 9.57 -3.82
N SER A 38 -5.22 10.19 -2.76
CA SER A 38 -6.36 11.12 -2.83
C SER A 38 -5.94 12.54 -3.17
N CYS A 39 -4.63 12.83 -3.26
CA CYS A 39 -4.10 14.14 -3.61
C CYS A 39 -4.37 14.49 -5.08
N GLU A 40 -4.67 15.76 -5.37
CA GLU A 40 -4.93 16.24 -6.74
C GLU A 40 -3.68 16.17 -7.65
N ASP A 41 -2.49 16.12 -7.04
CA ASP A 41 -1.19 16.08 -7.72
C ASP A 41 -0.75 14.68 -8.17
N VAL A 42 -1.62 13.67 -8.05
CA VAL A 42 -1.33 12.32 -8.57
C VAL A 42 -1.16 12.37 -10.08
N ARG A 43 -0.14 11.66 -10.59
CA ARG A 43 0.16 11.58 -12.02
C ARG A 43 -1.07 11.18 -12.83
N GLU A 44 -1.29 11.86 -13.96
CA GLU A 44 -2.44 11.63 -14.86
C GLU A 44 -2.58 10.18 -15.32
N ASP A 45 -1.47 9.46 -15.52
CA ASP A 45 -1.48 8.05 -15.92
C ASP A 45 -1.83 7.08 -14.77
N VAL A 46 -1.76 7.56 -13.52
CA VAL A 46 -2.11 6.79 -12.32
C VAL A 46 -3.55 7.07 -11.87
N LYS A 47 -4.11 8.25 -12.18
CA LYS A 47 -5.47 8.68 -11.79
C LYS A 47 -6.56 7.61 -12.02
N PRO A 48 -6.60 6.88 -13.16
CA PRO A 48 -7.62 5.85 -13.39
C PRO A 48 -7.59 4.70 -12.37
N TYR A 49 -6.44 4.46 -11.74
CA TYR A 49 -6.23 3.34 -10.81
C TYR A 49 -6.41 3.73 -9.34
N VAL A 50 -6.43 5.04 -9.03
CA VAL A 50 -6.46 5.58 -7.65
C VAL A 50 -7.62 4.99 -6.84
N ALA A 51 -8.85 5.08 -7.34
CA ALA A 51 -10.02 4.61 -6.61
C ALA A 51 -9.94 3.10 -6.32
N GLY A 52 -9.44 2.32 -7.28
CA GLY A 52 -9.22 0.89 -7.12
C GLY A 52 -8.12 0.59 -6.09
N ALA A 53 -7.02 1.33 -6.11
CA ALA A 53 -5.93 1.17 -5.15
C ALA A 53 -6.37 1.49 -3.72
N ILE A 54 -7.10 2.59 -3.50
CA ILE A 54 -7.66 2.96 -2.20
C ILE A 54 -8.62 1.88 -1.69
N TYR A 55 -9.50 1.37 -2.55
CA TYR A 55 -10.41 0.28 -2.19
C TYR A 55 -9.64 -0.98 -1.77
N GLN A 56 -8.60 -1.37 -2.52
CA GLN A 56 -7.78 -2.53 -2.18
C GLN A 56 -7.02 -2.34 -0.86
N LEU A 57 -6.50 -1.13 -0.58
CA LEU A 57 -5.88 -0.81 0.70
C LEU A 57 -6.87 -1.03 1.85
N ALA A 58 -8.08 -0.48 1.74
CA ALA A 58 -9.11 -0.63 2.78
C ALA A 58 -9.49 -2.11 3.03
N ILE A 59 -9.61 -2.91 1.97
CA ILE A 59 -9.89 -4.34 2.10
C ILE A 59 -8.73 -5.08 2.78
N CYS A 60 -7.49 -4.82 2.37
CA CYS A 60 -6.30 -5.44 2.94
C CYS A 60 -6.13 -5.10 4.43
N MET A 61 -6.42 -3.86 4.84
CA MET A 61 -6.35 -3.45 6.25
C MET A 61 -7.28 -4.25 7.16
N ASN A 62 -8.48 -4.60 6.69
CA ASN A 62 -9.41 -5.42 7.47
C ASN A 62 -8.84 -6.81 7.80
N TYR A 63 -7.92 -7.34 6.99
CA TYR A 63 -7.24 -8.62 7.27
C TYR A 63 -6.09 -8.50 8.27
N VAL A 64 -5.59 -7.29 8.51
CA VAL A 64 -4.48 -7.03 9.43
C VAL A 64 -5.00 -6.74 10.84
N ILE A 65 -6.13 -6.03 10.94
CA ILE A 65 -6.73 -5.61 12.21
C ILE A 65 -7.47 -6.76 12.90
N ASP A 66 -7.96 -7.76 12.15
CA ASP A 66 -8.69 -8.90 12.69
C ASP A 66 -7.97 -10.24 12.39
N PRO A 67 -6.99 -10.63 13.25
CA PRO A 67 -6.48 -11.99 13.25
C PRO A 67 -7.53 -12.83 13.99
N GLY A 68 -8.42 -13.49 13.25
CA GLY A 68 -9.46 -14.34 13.84
C GLY A 68 -8.97 -15.27 14.95
#